data_AF-A0A7G2MLD7-F1
#
_entry.id   AF-A0A7G2MLD7-F1
#
_cell.length_a   1.000
_cell.length_b   1.000
_cell.length_c   1.000
_cell.angle_alpha   90.00
_cell.angle_beta   90.00
_cell.angle_gamma   90.00
#
_symmetry.space_group_name_H-M   'P 1'
#
loop_
_entity.id
_entity.type
_entity.pdbx_description
1 polymer ?
#
loop_
_entity_poly.entity_id
_entity_poly.type
_entity_poly.pdbx_seq_one_letter_code
_entity_poly.pdbx_strand_id
1 'polypeptide(L)'
;MSKLKISEDWTSTIVGWFIILLVVFQLKPHWPSFSWPDADALMNKIFTLDNVGHALIVFCFMFLMALIAGLFTGKKLKMIVASFPVVFFLTLLAMVVGGNKFLKDWGFETVIFSLLIGLFISNIFSIPKWLKESLSSELFVKIGLVLLGTTVLFDDLLKAGALGLIQSCVVVFTVWNFCFWLCRKMKIDKEMSLMLSSAVSICGVSAAVATAGAIKGDKTKLSYVVSLVLVVAVPMILIMPGLAKLMGLPEDMAGAWIGGTIDTTGAVAATGAIYGEVALQTSTIVKFSQNVLLGVAAFLISIYWSYSKKEVTEEKPTLKVIWLRFPKFVLGFVAASLVFSFCVAPEVVSDAKPILKNIQGMWFALAFMSIGLETDFKSLITSENRRSTYAFLGAQAFNVVFTLLVAWILFGLIA
;
A
#
# COMPACT_ATOMS: atom_id res chain seq x y z
N MET A 1 -9.09 -30.81 9.99
CA MET A 1 -7.89 -30.04 9.58
C MET A 1 -7.99 -28.64 10.18
N SER A 2 -7.17 -28.36 11.19
CA SER A 2 -7.06 -27.04 11.82
C SER A 2 -6.65 -26.02 10.75
N LYS A 3 -7.45 -24.96 10.58
CA LYS A 3 -7.08 -23.86 9.69
C LYS A 3 -5.86 -23.16 10.31
N LEU A 4 -4.67 -23.36 9.74
CA LEU A 4 -3.52 -22.49 9.97
C LEU A 4 -3.94 -21.07 9.52
N LYS A 5 -4.48 -20.27 10.45
CA LYS A 5 -4.81 -18.87 10.19
C LYS A 5 -3.57 -18.04 10.50
N ILE A 6 -2.74 -17.84 9.49
CA ILE A 6 -1.59 -16.94 9.53
C ILE A 6 -2.08 -15.52 9.19
N SER A 7 -1.47 -14.49 9.76
CA SER A 7 -1.83 -13.10 9.42
C SER A 7 -1.50 -12.79 7.95
N GLU A 8 -2.18 -11.80 7.36
CA GLU A 8 -1.87 -11.37 5.99
C GLU A 8 -0.42 -10.92 5.82
N ASP A 9 0.17 -10.27 6.83
CA ASP A 9 1.57 -9.83 6.81
C ASP A 9 2.58 -10.99 6.75
N TRP A 10 2.32 -12.07 7.50
CA TRP A 10 3.18 -13.26 7.44
C TRP A 10 2.93 -14.03 6.16
N THR A 11 1.66 -14.09 5.70
CA THR A 11 1.30 -14.72 4.44
C THR A 11 2.02 -14.05 3.27
N SER A 12 2.00 -12.72 3.19
CA SER A 12 2.69 -11.99 2.12
C SER A 12 4.20 -12.18 2.18
N THR A 13 4.77 -12.27 3.38
CA THR A 13 6.20 -12.59 3.58
C THR A 13 6.53 -13.97 3.02
N ILE A 14 5.77 -14.99 3.41
CA ILE A 14 5.98 -16.38 3.00
C ILE A 14 5.82 -16.52 1.48
N VAL A 15 4.74 -15.97 0.93
CA VAL A 15 4.46 -16.04 -0.51
C VAL A 15 5.49 -15.25 -1.32
N GLY A 16 5.87 -14.05 -0.87
CA GLY A 16 6.91 -13.25 -1.50
C GLY A 16 8.25 -13.99 -1.54
N TRP A 17 8.70 -14.53 -0.41
CA TRP A 17 9.93 -15.34 -0.36
C TRP A 17 9.85 -16.61 -1.18
N PHE A 18 8.69 -17.26 -1.21
CA PHE A 18 8.49 -18.42 -2.06
C PHE A 18 8.67 -18.07 -3.55
N ILE A 19 8.10 -16.95 -4.01
CA ILE A 19 8.30 -16.43 -5.37
C ILE A 19 9.78 -16.12 -5.62
N ILE A 20 10.46 -15.44 -4.68
CA ILE A 20 11.89 -15.12 -4.79
C ILE A 20 12.71 -16.38 -4.99
N LEU A 21 12.50 -17.40 -4.15
CA LEU A 21 13.22 -18.66 -4.23
C LEU A 21 12.95 -19.36 -5.55
N LEU A 22 11.70 -19.42 -6.02
CA LEU A 22 11.37 -20.02 -7.32
C LEU A 22 12.14 -19.37 -8.48
N VAL A 23 12.21 -18.04 -8.51
CA VAL A 23 12.93 -17.32 -9.58
C VAL A 23 14.44 -17.54 -9.49
N VAL A 24 15.00 -17.51 -8.27
CA VAL A 24 16.43 -17.79 -8.03
C VAL A 24 16.79 -19.23 -8.42
N PHE A 25 15.91 -20.20 -8.17
CA PHE A 25 16.07 -21.59 -8.58
C PHE A 25 15.57 -21.88 -10.02
N GLN A 26 15.66 -20.88 -10.91
CA GLN A 26 15.45 -20.99 -12.35
C GLN A 26 14.00 -21.28 -12.83
N LEU A 27 12.98 -21.16 -11.96
CA LEU A 27 11.59 -21.14 -12.42
C LEU A 27 11.23 -19.72 -12.88
N LYS A 28 11.57 -19.46 -14.14
CA LYS A 28 11.47 -18.15 -14.79
C LYS A 28 10.31 -18.15 -15.80
N PRO A 29 9.08 -17.75 -15.43
CA PRO A 29 7.98 -17.71 -16.38
C PRO A 29 8.28 -16.66 -17.47
N HIS A 30 8.08 -17.04 -18.74
CA HIS A 30 8.13 -16.07 -19.83
C HIS A 30 7.04 -15.02 -19.66
N TRP A 31 7.39 -13.76 -19.91
CA TRP A 31 6.55 -12.62 -19.58
C TRP A 31 5.86 -12.05 -20.82
N PRO A 32 4.54 -11.76 -20.77
CA PRO A 32 3.84 -11.13 -21.87
C PRO A 32 4.30 -9.68 -22.09
N SER A 33 4.34 -9.26 -23.36
CA SER A 33 4.55 -7.87 -23.73
C SER A 33 3.22 -7.13 -23.72
N PHE A 34 3.24 -5.92 -23.13
CA PHE A 34 2.09 -5.01 -23.13
C PHE A 34 2.35 -3.75 -23.94
N SER A 35 3.58 -3.51 -24.43
CA SER A 35 3.92 -2.22 -25.05
C SER A 35 3.69 -2.22 -26.56
N TRP A 36 2.86 -1.28 -27.03
CA TRP A 36 2.49 -1.13 -28.45
C TRP A 36 2.41 0.35 -28.89
N PRO A 37 3.01 0.72 -30.04
CA PRO A 37 2.97 2.08 -30.57
C PRO A 37 1.69 2.43 -31.34
N ASP A 38 1.11 1.49 -32.07
CA ASP A 38 0.00 1.70 -33.01
C ASP A 38 -0.94 0.47 -33.05
N ALA A 39 -2.07 0.61 -33.75
CA ALA A 39 -3.09 -0.43 -33.86
C ALA A 39 -2.56 -1.71 -34.54
N ASP A 40 -1.63 -1.58 -35.48
CA ASP A 40 -1.02 -2.73 -36.15
C ASP A 40 -0.15 -3.53 -35.19
N ALA A 41 0.66 -2.88 -34.37
CA ALA A 41 1.43 -3.55 -33.33
C ALA A 41 0.54 -4.14 -32.22
N LEU A 42 -0.60 -3.52 -31.91
CA LEU A 42 -1.57 -4.11 -30.97
C LEU A 42 -2.05 -5.47 -31.47
N MET A 43 -2.47 -5.56 -32.74
CA MET A 43 -2.94 -6.82 -33.31
C MET A 43 -1.81 -7.85 -33.51
N ASN A 44 -0.66 -7.41 -34.01
CA ASN A 44 0.42 -8.31 -34.45
C ASN A 44 1.48 -8.62 -33.38
N LYS A 45 1.45 -7.94 -32.23
CA LYS A 45 2.39 -8.19 -31.11
C LYS A 45 1.69 -8.58 -29.82
N ILE A 46 0.55 -7.96 -29.51
CA ILE A 46 -0.14 -8.15 -28.22
C ILE A 46 -1.14 -9.31 -28.29
N PHE A 47 -1.93 -9.41 -29.37
CA PHE A 47 -2.95 -10.45 -29.53
C PHE A 47 -2.46 -11.70 -30.27
N THR A 48 -1.14 -11.92 -30.33
CA THR A 48 -0.57 -13.15 -30.89
C THR A 48 -0.77 -14.34 -29.95
N LEU A 49 -0.90 -15.54 -30.52
CA LEU A 49 -1.01 -16.79 -29.77
C LEU A 49 0.14 -16.98 -28.76
N ASP A 50 1.35 -16.58 -29.13
CA ASP A 50 2.53 -16.64 -28.27
C ASP A 50 2.40 -15.72 -27.04
N ASN A 51 2.04 -14.44 -27.25
CA ASN A 51 1.87 -13.49 -26.16
C ASN A 51 0.68 -13.83 -25.24
N VAL A 52 -0.41 -14.34 -25.81
CA VAL A 52 -1.54 -14.88 -25.05
C VAL A 52 -1.13 -16.11 -24.25
N GLY A 53 -0.29 -16.98 -24.82
CA GLY A 53 0.33 -18.12 -24.13
C GLY A 53 1.15 -17.67 -22.91
N HIS A 54 1.99 -16.65 -23.05
CA HIS A 54 2.72 -16.06 -21.93
C HIS A 54 1.79 -15.46 -20.87
N ALA A 55 0.72 -14.77 -21.27
CA ALA A 55 -0.28 -14.25 -20.33
C ALA A 55 -0.99 -15.38 -19.55
N LEU A 56 -1.27 -16.52 -20.18
CA LEU A 56 -1.82 -17.70 -19.52
C LEU A 56 -0.84 -18.35 -18.54
N ILE A 57 0.45 -18.43 -18.88
CA ILE A 57 1.49 -18.93 -17.97
C ILE A 57 1.57 -18.05 -16.72
N VAL A 58 1.62 -16.72 -16.90
CA VAL A 58 1.61 -15.75 -15.81
C VAL A 58 0.32 -15.85 -15.00
N PHE A 59 -0.84 -16.02 -15.64
CA PHE A 59 -2.10 -16.26 -14.96
C PHE A 59 -2.02 -17.48 -14.04
N CYS A 60 -1.61 -18.64 -14.57
CA CYS A 60 -1.50 -19.88 -13.79
C CYS A 60 -0.55 -19.72 -12.60
N PHE A 61 0.61 -19.08 -12.82
CA PHE A 61 1.59 -18.81 -11.77
C PHE A 61 1.00 -17.92 -10.66
N MET A 62 0.46 -16.76 -11.03
CA MET A 62 -0.08 -15.78 -10.08
C MET A 62 -1.32 -16.32 -9.35
N PHE A 63 -2.16 -17.08 -10.06
CA PHE A 63 -3.33 -17.73 -9.50
C PHE A 63 -2.94 -18.79 -8.47
N LEU A 64 -1.93 -19.61 -8.75
CA LEU A 64 -1.39 -20.58 -7.79
C LEU A 64 -0.89 -19.87 -6.52
N MET A 65 -0.15 -18.77 -6.67
CA MET A 65 0.34 -17.98 -5.54
C MET A 65 -0.82 -17.38 -4.72
N ALA A 66 -1.85 -16.88 -5.39
CA ALA A 66 -3.05 -16.35 -4.73
C ALA A 66 -3.83 -17.45 -3.97
N LEU A 67 -3.90 -18.67 -4.51
CA LEU A 67 -4.51 -19.81 -3.83
C LEU A 67 -3.72 -20.24 -2.59
N ILE A 68 -2.39 -20.29 -2.68
CA ILE A 68 -1.49 -20.55 -1.54
C ILE A 68 -1.71 -19.49 -0.45
N ALA A 69 -1.76 -18.22 -0.83
CA ALA A 69 -2.03 -17.13 0.09
C ALA A 69 -3.43 -17.23 0.73
N GLY A 70 -4.42 -17.65 -0.06
CA GLY A 70 -5.79 -17.93 0.40
C GLY A 70 -5.88 -19.03 1.44
N LEU A 71 -5.07 -20.09 1.27
CA LEU A 71 -4.96 -21.19 2.24
C LEU A 71 -4.42 -20.72 3.59
N PHE A 72 -3.36 -19.91 3.59
CA PHE A 72 -2.74 -19.39 4.83
C PHE A 72 -3.60 -18.35 5.55
N THR A 73 -4.32 -17.50 4.81
CA THR A 73 -5.24 -16.52 5.40
C THR A 73 -6.56 -17.15 5.87
N GLY A 74 -6.84 -18.39 5.46
CA GLY A 74 -8.09 -19.08 5.76
C GLY A 74 -9.31 -18.50 5.02
N LYS A 75 -9.10 -17.72 3.97
CA LYS A 75 -10.15 -17.21 3.07
C LYS A 75 -10.81 -18.40 2.34
N LYS A 76 -12.06 -18.23 1.93
CA LYS A 76 -12.79 -19.29 1.22
C LYS A 76 -12.20 -19.45 -0.18
N LEU A 77 -11.51 -20.56 -0.44
CA LEU A 77 -10.86 -20.82 -1.74
C LEU A 77 -11.82 -20.68 -2.93
N LYS A 78 -13.07 -21.12 -2.78
CA LYS A 78 -14.12 -20.96 -3.81
C LYS A 78 -14.30 -19.50 -4.26
N MET A 79 -14.17 -18.54 -3.33
CA MET A 79 -14.29 -17.12 -3.65
C MET A 79 -13.07 -16.62 -4.43
N ILE A 80 -11.86 -17.05 -4.05
CA ILE A 80 -10.62 -16.70 -4.76
C ILE A 80 -10.63 -17.29 -6.18
N VAL A 81 -11.06 -18.54 -6.33
CA VAL A 81 -11.20 -19.20 -7.64
C VAL A 81 -12.16 -18.45 -8.56
N ALA A 82 -13.24 -17.88 -8.00
CA ALA A 82 -14.19 -17.10 -8.78
C ALA A 82 -13.69 -15.68 -9.11
N SER A 83 -13.04 -15.00 -8.17
CA SER A 83 -12.68 -13.59 -8.31
C SER A 83 -11.36 -13.33 -8.96
N PHE A 84 -10.34 -14.13 -8.68
CA PHE A 84 -9.00 -13.89 -9.20
C PHE A 84 -8.96 -13.85 -10.73
N PRO A 85 -9.63 -14.76 -11.48
CA PRO A 85 -9.67 -14.68 -12.94
C PRO A 85 -10.30 -13.38 -13.46
N VAL A 86 -11.35 -12.89 -12.80
CA VAL A 86 -12.02 -11.64 -13.19
C VAL A 86 -11.12 -10.44 -12.95
N VAL A 87 -10.53 -10.34 -11.76
CA VAL A 87 -9.59 -9.25 -11.43
C VAL A 87 -8.38 -9.29 -12.36
N PHE A 88 -7.80 -10.48 -12.59
CA PHE A 88 -6.65 -10.65 -13.47
C PHE A 88 -6.96 -10.26 -14.91
N PHE A 89 -8.13 -10.65 -15.44
CA PHE A 89 -8.54 -10.26 -16.79
C PHE A 89 -8.72 -8.74 -16.91
N LEU A 90 -9.39 -8.11 -15.94
CA LEU A 90 -9.53 -6.65 -15.91
C LEU A 90 -8.15 -5.95 -15.82
N THR A 91 -7.23 -6.50 -15.03
CA THR A 91 -5.86 -6.01 -14.91
C THR A 91 -5.10 -6.17 -16.24
N LEU A 92 -5.25 -7.29 -16.97
CA LEU A 92 -4.66 -7.44 -18.30
C LEU A 92 -5.20 -6.39 -19.27
N LEU A 93 -6.51 -6.14 -19.28
CA LEU A 93 -7.09 -5.07 -20.10
C LEU A 93 -6.49 -3.71 -19.74
N ALA A 94 -6.34 -3.42 -18.45
CA ALA A 94 -5.72 -2.18 -17.99
C ALA A 94 -4.26 -2.05 -18.45
N MET A 95 -3.48 -3.14 -18.37
CA MET A 95 -2.08 -3.16 -18.81
C MET A 95 -1.94 -3.04 -20.33
N VAL A 96 -2.85 -3.64 -21.11
CA VAL A 96 -2.90 -3.45 -22.56
C VAL A 96 -3.22 -1.99 -22.88
N VAL A 97 -4.24 -1.39 -22.26
CA VAL A 97 -4.59 0.03 -22.49
C VAL A 97 -3.41 0.93 -22.12
N GLY A 98 -2.86 0.79 -20.92
CA GLY A 98 -1.72 1.61 -20.46
C GLY A 98 -0.40 1.30 -21.15
N GLY A 99 -0.33 0.22 -21.92
CA GLY A 99 0.82 -0.17 -22.71
C GLY A 99 0.99 0.63 -24.01
N ASN A 100 -0.02 1.42 -24.37
CA ASN A 100 -0.02 2.29 -25.52
C ASN A 100 1.07 3.38 -25.40
N LYS A 101 1.85 3.58 -26.47
CA LYS A 101 2.93 4.57 -26.49
C LYS A 101 2.45 6.01 -26.23
N PHE A 102 1.35 6.44 -26.84
CA PHE A 102 0.81 7.79 -26.62
C PHE A 102 0.48 8.04 -25.15
N LEU A 103 -0.11 7.05 -24.46
CA LEU A 103 -0.41 7.15 -23.03
C LEU A 103 0.85 7.16 -22.16
N LYS A 104 1.86 6.34 -22.50
CA LYS A 104 3.16 6.36 -21.82
C LYS A 104 3.90 7.68 -21.99
N ASP A 105 3.87 8.26 -23.19
CA ASP A 105 4.54 9.54 -23.50
C ASP A 105 3.90 10.70 -22.69
N TRP A 106 2.61 10.61 -22.36
CA TRP A 106 1.92 11.54 -21.47
C TRP A 106 2.22 11.29 -19.98
N GLY A 107 3.03 10.29 -19.65
CA GLY A 107 3.39 9.92 -18.28
C GLY A 107 2.34 9.08 -17.55
N PHE A 108 1.40 8.46 -18.28
CA PHE A 108 0.46 7.52 -17.67
C PHE A 108 1.09 6.13 -17.58
N GLU A 109 1.55 5.80 -16.37
CA GLU A 109 1.99 4.45 -15.99
C GLU A 109 0.87 3.42 -16.17
N THR A 110 1.23 2.21 -16.65
CA THR A 110 0.28 1.10 -16.89
C THR A 110 -0.58 0.77 -15.65
N VAL A 111 0.03 0.99 -14.49
CA VAL A 111 -0.49 0.68 -13.18
C VAL A 111 -1.59 1.69 -12.75
N ILE A 112 -1.60 2.91 -13.29
CA ILE A 112 -2.67 3.91 -13.10
C ILE A 112 -3.98 3.42 -13.69
N PHE A 113 -3.93 2.86 -14.90
CA PHE A 113 -5.12 2.37 -15.59
C PHE A 113 -5.81 1.26 -14.80
N SER A 114 -5.05 0.45 -14.06
CA SER A 114 -5.63 -0.58 -13.20
C SER A 114 -6.52 0.04 -12.12
N LEU A 115 -6.03 1.10 -11.45
CA LEU A 115 -6.82 1.84 -10.47
C LEU A 115 -8.04 2.53 -11.10
N LEU A 116 -7.83 3.27 -12.20
CA LEU A 116 -8.89 4.04 -12.85
C LEU A 116 -10.03 3.16 -13.36
N ILE A 117 -9.70 2.03 -13.99
CA ILE A 117 -10.71 1.07 -14.46
C ILE A 117 -11.45 0.47 -13.27
N GLY A 118 -10.76 0.09 -12.20
CA GLY A 118 -11.41 -0.40 -10.98
C GLY A 118 -12.40 0.61 -10.38
N LEU A 119 -11.99 1.88 -10.27
CA LEU A 119 -12.82 2.99 -9.77
C LEU A 119 -14.03 3.25 -10.68
N PHE A 120 -13.82 3.22 -12.00
CA PHE A 120 -14.89 3.38 -12.98
C PHE A 120 -15.94 2.28 -12.80
N ILE A 121 -15.51 1.02 -12.70
CA ILE A 121 -16.42 -0.12 -12.54
C ILE A 121 -17.19 -0.03 -11.21
N SER A 122 -16.53 0.23 -10.09
CA SER A 122 -17.17 0.24 -8.76
C SER A 122 -18.16 1.37 -8.54
N ASN A 123 -17.99 2.50 -9.23
CA ASN A 123 -18.85 3.67 -9.05
C ASN A 123 -20.01 3.73 -10.05
N ILE A 124 -19.90 3.03 -11.19
CA ILE A 124 -20.96 2.92 -12.20
C ILE A 124 -21.78 1.65 -11.98
N PHE A 125 -21.14 0.53 -11.69
CA PHE A 125 -21.78 -0.78 -11.54
C PHE A 125 -21.76 -1.24 -10.08
N SER A 126 -22.78 -2.00 -9.69
CA SER A 126 -22.79 -2.64 -8.37
C SER A 126 -21.87 -3.87 -8.39
N ILE A 127 -20.80 -3.84 -7.60
CA ILE A 127 -19.88 -4.96 -7.48
C ILE A 127 -20.56 -6.10 -6.69
N PRO A 128 -20.64 -7.33 -7.25
CA PRO A 128 -21.27 -8.43 -6.56
C PRO A 128 -20.49 -8.82 -5.30
N LYS A 129 -21.20 -9.25 -4.25
CA LYS A 129 -20.60 -9.55 -2.93
C LYS A 129 -19.46 -10.57 -3.00
N TRP A 130 -19.58 -11.59 -3.84
CA TRP A 130 -18.55 -12.63 -4.00
C TRP A 130 -17.22 -12.05 -4.52
N LEU A 131 -17.27 -11.01 -5.35
CA LEU A 131 -16.08 -10.31 -5.83
C LEU A 131 -15.55 -9.44 -4.69
N LYS A 132 -16.38 -8.54 -4.14
CA LYS A 132 -15.98 -7.58 -3.10
C LYS A 132 -15.35 -8.22 -1.85
N GLU A 133 -15.90 -9.34 -1.37
CA GLU A 133 -15.39 -10.04 -0.17
C GLU A 133 -14.08 -10.80 -0.39
N SER A 134 -13.70 -11.02 -1.64
CA SER A 134 -12.52 -11.81 -2.01
C SER A 134 -11.32 -10.95 -2.45
N LEU A 135 -11.57 -9.67 -2.75
CA LEU A 135 -10.52 -8.71 -3.07
C LEU A 135 -9.55 -8.66 -1.90
N SER A 136 -8.26 -8.72 -2.24
CA SER A 136 -7.17 -8.83 -1.29
C SER A 136 -6.11 -7.80 -1.63
N SER A 137 -6.57 -6.55 -1.83
CA SER A 137 -5.74 -5.41 -2.22
C SER A 137 -4.49 -5.30 -1.35
N GLU A 138 -4.65 -5.27 -0.02
CA GLU A 138 -3.52 -5.21 0.92
C GLU A 138 -2.56 -6.40 0.79
N LEU A 139 -3.06 -7.62 0.64
CA LEU A 139 -2.22 -8.81 0.51
C LEU A 139 -1.38 -8.74 -0.76
N PHE A 140 -1.98 -8.35 -1.88
CA PHE A 140 -1.30 -8.20 -3.18
C PHE A 140 -0.24 -7.10 -3.13
N VAL A 141 -0.55 -5.94 -2.53
CA VAL A 141 0.45 -4.88 -2.27
C VAL A 141 1.61 -5.42 -1.47
N LYS A 142 1.33 -6.09 -0.33
CA LYS A 142 2.39 -6.56 0.57
C LYS A 142 3.29 -7.61 -0.09
N ILE A 143 2.74 -8.50 -0.92
CA ILE A 143 3.55 -9.44 -1.72
C ILE A 143 4.46 -8.66 -2.67
N GLY A 144 3.90 -7.71 -3.43
CA GLY A 144 4.68 -6.86 -4.33
C GLY A 144 5.77 -6.09 -3.60
N LEU A 145 5.51 -5.59 -2.39
CA LEU A 145 6.51 -4.91 -1.57
C LEU A 145 7.63 -5.86 -1.14
N VAL A 146 7.33 -7.09 -0.69
CA VAL A 146 8.40 -8.05 -0.36
C VAL A 146 9.31 -8.30 -1.58
N LEU A 147 8.74 -8.40 -2.78
CA LEU A 147 9.51 -8.51 -4.02
C LEU A 147 10.30 -7.25 -4.36
N LEU A 148 9.75 -6.05 -4.12
CA LEU A 148 10.46 -4.77 -4.28
C LEU A 148 11.77 -4.77 -3.48
N GLY A 149 11.81 -5.39 -2.30
CA GLY A 149 13.02 -5.52 -1.49
C GLY A 149 14.21 -6.13 -2.24
N THR A 150 13.98 -7.02 -3.22
CA THR A 150 15.04 -7.62 -4.05
C THR A 150 15.70 -6.63 -5.01
N THR A 151 15.07 -5.48 -5.24
CA THR A 151 15.55 -4.44 -6.17
C THR A 151 16.24 -3.28 -5.47
N VAL A 152 16.10 -3.19 -4.14
CA VAL A 152 16.60 -2.10 -3.28
C VAL A 152 17.92 -2.52 -2.65
N LEU A 153 18.98 -1.74 -2.88
CA LEU A 153 20.26 -1.93 -2.23
C LEU A 153 20.15 -1.64 -0.73
N PHE A 154 20.83 -2.45 0.09
CA PHE A 154 20.75 -2.31 1.54
C PHE A 154 21.30 -0.97 2.05
N ASP A 155 22.31 -0.41 1.39
CA ASP A 155 22.86 0.90 1.77
C ASP A 155 21.87 2.04 1.50
N ASP A 156 21.15 2.00 0.39
CA ASP A 156 20.09 2.96 0.07
C ASP A 156 18.92 2.83 1.06
N LEU A 157 18.58 1.58 1.41
CA LEU A 157 17.60 1.27 2.45
C LEU A 157 17.98 1.90 3.80
N LEU A 158 19.23 1.78 4.24
CA LEU A 158 19.68 2.36 5.51
C LEU A 158 19.63 3.88 5.49
N LYS A 159 20.13 4.52 4.43
CA LYS A 159 20.14 5.98 4.29
C LYS A 159 18.72 6.55 4.28
N ALA A 160 17.88 6.08 3.34
CA ALA A 160 16.50 6.54 3.24
C ALA A 160 15.68 6.15 4.47
N GLY A 161 15.99 5.00 5.09
CA GLY A 161 15.34 4.53 6.32
C GLY A 161 15.61 5.44 7.52
N ALA A 162 16.85 5.87 7.71
CA ALA A 162 17.25 6.78 8.78
C ALA A 162 16.58 8.15 8.64
N LEU A 163 16.68 8.77 7.45
CA LEU A 163 15.99 10.03 7.16
C LEU A 163 14.47 9.90 7.28
N GLY A 164 13.93 8.80 6.76
CA GLY A 164 12.50 8.47 6.85
C GLY A 164 12.01 8.29 8.28
N LEU A 165 12.84 7.76 9.20
CA LEU A 165 12.48 7.62 10.60
C LEU A 165 12.45 8.99 11.31
N ILE A 166 13.43 9.85 11.04
CA ILE A 166 13.44 11.24 11.55
C ILE A 166 12.19 11.98 11.05
N GLN A 167 11.93 11.93 9.74
CA GLN A 167 10.72 12.50 9.14
C GLN A 167 9.46 11.97 9.83
N SER A 168 9.35 10.64 9.97
CA SER A 168 8.18 9.99 10.54
C SER A 168 7.93 10.45 11.98
N CYS A 169 8.97 10.57 12.82
CA CYS A 169 8.83 11.06 14.18
C CYS A 169 8.26 12.48 14.23
N VAL A 170 8.82 13.39 13.41
CA VAL A 170 8.41 14.81 13.36
C VAL A 170 6.98 14.94 12.82
N VAL A 171 6.68 14.27 11.71
CA VAL A 171 5.38 14.31 11.04
C VAL A 171 4.30 13.68 11.90
N VAL A 172 4.51 12.44 12.38
CA VAL A 172 3.54 11.75 13.24
C VAL A 172 3.21 12.59 14.46
N PHE A 173 4.22 13.10 15.17
CA PHE A 173 4.00 13.90 16.38
C PHE A 173 3.20 15.17 16.07
N THR A 174 3.60 15.93 15.04
CA THR A 174 3.01 17.23 14.73
C THR A 174 1.59 17.08 14.18
N VAL A 175 1.40 16.20 13.20
CA VAL A 175 0.11 15.98 12.54
C VAL A 175 -0.90 15.36 13.49
N TRP A 176 -0.47 14.42 14.35
CA TRP A 176 -1.36 13.81 15.34
C TRP A 176 -1.92 14.86 16.30
N ASN A 177 -1.04 15.69 16.87
CA ASN A 177 -1.43 16.75 17.80
C ASN A 177 -2.31 17.81 17.12
N PHE A 178 -1.97 18.21 15.89
CA PHE A 178 -2.79 19.14 15.11
C PHE A 178 -4.19 18.58 14.84
N CYS A 179 -4.30 17.34 14.36
CA CYS A 179 -5.58 16.69 14.12
C CYS A 179 -6.39 16.56 15.41
N PHE A 180 -5.73 16.19 16.52
CA PHE A 180 -6.40 16.04 17.81
C PHE A 180 -6.96 17.38 18.27
N TRP A 181 -6.15 18.44 18.25
CA TRP A 181 -6.57 19.81 18.54
C TRP A 181 -7.75 20.24 17.66
N LEU A 182 -7.69 19.99 16.35
CA LEU A 182 -8.75 20.35 15.41
C LEU A 182 -10.05 19.61 15.75
N CYS A 183 -9.98 18.31 16.05
CA CYS A 183 -11.13 17.53 16.48
C CYS A 183 -11.75 18.06 17.77
N ARG A 184 -10.93 18.44 18.76
CA ARG A 184 -11.40 19.05 20.01
C ARG A 184 -12.09 20.40 19.75
N LYS A 185 -11.53 21.25 18.89
CA LYS A 185 -12.11 22.53 18.49
C LYS A 185 -13.47 22.36 17.80
N MET A 186 -13.62 21.31 17.00
CA MET A 186 -14.87 20.96 16.31
C MET A 186 -15.87 20.18 17.19
N LYS A 187 -15.58 20.01 18.49
CA LYS A 187 -16.40 19.28 19.47
C LYS A 187 -16.68 17.83 19.06
N ILE A 188 -15.72 17.19 18.42
CA ILE A 188 -15.77 15.75 18.11
C ILE A 188 -15.47 14.95 19.39
N ASP A 189 -16.14 13.81 19.59
CA ASP A 189 -15.92 12.98 20.76
C ASP A 189 -14.48 12.43 20.83
N LYS A 190 -14.04 12.08 22.04
CA LYS A 190 -12.63 11.75 22.29
C LYS A 190 -12.18 10.48 21.58
N GLU A 191 -13.05 9.47 21.48
CA GLU A 191 -12.70 8.21 20.79
C GLU A 191 -12.50 8.45 19.30
N MET A 192 -13.45 9.14 18.67
CA MET A 192 -13.36 9.52 17.27
C MET A 192 -12.14 10.40 17.00
N SER A 193 -11.86 11.37 17.89
CA SER A 193 -10.68 12.24 17.78
C SER A 193 -9.38 11.43 17.78
N LEU A 194 -9.22 10.47 18.70
CA LEU A 194 -8.03 9.61 18.77
C LEU A 194 -7.89 8.75 17.52
N MET A 195 -8.98 8.15 17.03
CA MET A 195 -8.95 7.33 15.81
C MET A 195 -8.61 8.16 14.56
N LEU A 196 -9.19 9.36 14.40
CA LEU A 196 -8.87 10.26 13.29
C LEU A 196 -7.42 10.73 13.33
N SER A 197 -6.95 11.18 14.50
CA SER A 197 -5.56 11.63 14.68
C SER A 197 -4.56 10.54 14.35
N SER A 198 -4.77 9.32 14.87
CA SER A 198 -3.89 8.20 14.58
C SER A 198 -3.94 7.77 13.12
N ALA A 199 -5.12 7.83 12.49
CA ALA A 199 -5.28 7.47 11.10
C ALA A 199 -4.47 8.41 10.18
N VAL A 200 -4.69 9.71 10.30
CA VAL A 200 -4.10 10.73 9.41
C VAL A 200 -2.60 10.95 9.62
N SER A 201 -2.05 10.55 10.77
CA SER A 201 -0.66 10.85 11.12
C SER A 201 0.30 9.66 11.00
N ILE A 202 -0.20 8.42 10.89
CA ILE A 202 0.63 7.20 10.91
C ILE A 202 0.41 6.39 9.63
N CYS A 203 -0.50 5.43 9.65
CA CYS A 203 -0.69 4.45 8.58
C CYS A 203 -2.17 4.19 8.28
N GLY A 204 -3.02 5.20 8.55
CA GLY A 204 -4.43 5.17 8.21
C GLY A 204 -5.19 4.07 8.93
N VAL A 205 -5.62 3.07 8.15
CA VAL A 205 -6.49 1.97 8.59
C VAL A 205 -5.86 1.21 9.76
N SER A 206 -4.60 0.80 9.63
CA SER A 206 -3.93 0.00 10.68
C SER A 206 -3.79 0.78 11.99
N ALA A 207 -3.54 2.09 11.91
CA ALA A 207 -3.46 2.98 13.07
C ALA A 207 -4.83 3.21 13.72
N ALA A 208 -5.88 3.39 12.93
CA ALA A 208 -7.25 3.50 13.43
C ALA A 208 -7.68 2.22 14.16
N VAL A 209 -7.42 1.04 13.56
CA VAL A 209 -7.75 -0.27 14.16
C VAL A 209 -6.95 -0.51 15.45
N ALA A 210 -5.66 -0.19 15.46
CA ALA A 210 -4.83 -0.32 16.66
C ALA A 210 -5.31 0.61 17.78
N THR A 211 -5.65 1.85 17.44
CA THR A 211 -6.17 2.86 18.38
C THR A 211 -7.52 2.43 18.94
N ALA A 212 -8.46 2.01 18.08
CA ALA A 212 -9.76 1.49 18.50
C ALA A 212 -9.61 0.28 19.43
N GLY A 213 -8.69 -0.65 19.13
CA GLY A 213 -8.38 -1.77 20.00
C GLY A 213 -7.83 -1.34 21.36
N ALA A 214 -6.91 -0.37 21.39
CA ALA A 214 -6.30 0.15 22.62
C ALA A 214 -7.30 0.87 23.53
N ILE A 215 -8.28 1.59 22.94
CA ILE A 215 -9.27 2.37 23.71
C ILE A 215 -10.61 1.66 23.89
N LYS A 216 -10.76 0.44 23.37
CA LYS A 216 -12.05 -0.29 23.22
C LYS A 216 -13.11 0.56 22.52
N GLY A 217 -12.71 1.24 21.44
CA GLY A 217 -13.54 2.17 20.69
C GLY A 217 -14.69 1.51 19.92
N ASP A 218 -15.70 2.31 19.61
CA ASP A 218 -16.87 1.87 18.86
C ASP A 218 -16.52 1.38 17.43
N LYS A 219 -17.10 0.24 17.04
CA LYS A 219 -16.83 -0.41 15.75
C LYS A 219 -17.41 0.37 14.56
N THR A 220 -18.50 1.10 14.77
CA THR A 220 -19.13 1.92 13.73
C THR A 220 -18.27 3.14 13.41
N LYS A 221 -17.76 3.82 14.45
CA LYS A 221 -16.78 4.90 14.32
C LYS A 221 -15.51 4.42 13.61
N LEU A 222 -14.97 3.27 14.02
CA LEU A 222 -13.80 2.68 13.36
C LEU A 222 -14.07 2.43 11.87
N SER A 223 -15.21 1.81 11.54
CA SER A 223 -15.58 1.53 10.15
C SER A 223 -15.65 2.81 9.32
N TYR A 224 -16.23 3.86 9.87
CA TYR A 224 -16.28 5.17 9.20
C TYR A 224 -14.88 5.79 9.00
N VAL A 225 -13.99 5.76 10.01
CA VAL A 225 -12.60 6.24 9.86
C VAL A 225 -11.87 5.47 8.77
N VAL A 226 -12.02 4.14 8.73
CA VAL A 226 -11.42 3.29 7.70
C VAL A 226 -11.92 3.68 6.31
N SER A 227 -13.23 3.86 6.13
CA SER A 227 -13.80 4.30 4.84
C SER A 227 -13.27 5.67 4.44
N LEU A 228 -13.18 6.61 5.39
CA LEU A 228 -12.68 7.95 5.14
C LEU A 228 -11.22 7.96 4.68
N VAL A 229 -10.35 7.19 5.35
CA VAL A 229 -8.94 7.02 4.95
C VAL A 229 -8.83 6.48 3.52
N LEU A 230 -9.56 5.40 3.21
CA LEU A 230 -9.46 4.75 1.90
C LEU A 230 -9.88 5.69 0.79
N VAL A 231 -10.98 6.42 0.97
CA VAL A 231 -11.46 7.30 -0.08
C VAL A 231 -10.64 8.58 -0.21
N VAL A 232 -10.09 9.14 0.88
CA VAL A 232 -9.19 10.30 0.79
C VAL A 232 -7.86 9.91 0.14
N ALA A 233 -7.39 8.68 0.32
CA ALA A 233 -6.16 8.20 -0.32
C ALA A 233 -6.28 8.14 -1.86
N VAL A 234 -7.44 7.79 -2.40
CA VAL A 234 -7.63 7.63 -3.86
C VAL A 234 -7.30 8.89 -4.68
N PRO A 235 -7.87 10.08 -4.42
CA PRO A 235 -7.50 11.28 -5.16
C PRO A 235 -6.03 11.66 -4.95
N MET A 236 -5.46 11.35 -3.77
CA MET A 236 -4.05 11.62 -3.51
C MET A 236 -3.11 10.82 -4.41
N ILE A 237 -3.50 9.59 -4.82
CA ILE A 237 -2.71 8.78 -5.76
C ILE A 237 -2.46 9.51 -7.07
N LEU A 238 -3.41 10.34 -7.53
CA LEU A 238 -3.31 11.09 -8.79
C LEU A 238 -2.79 12.51 -8.57
N ILE A 239 -3.20 13.17 -7.49
CA ILE A 239 -2.88 14.57 -7.22
C ILE A 239 -1.42 14.74 -6.78
N MET A 240 -0.93 13.94 -5.84
CA MET A 240 0.43 14.11 -5.31
C MET A 240 1.56 14.00 -6.35
N PRO A 241 1.59 13.00 -7.25
CA PRO A 241 2.65 12.90 -8.25
C PRO A 241 2.53 14.03 -9.28
N GLY A 242 1.31 14.46 -9.61
CA GLY A 242 1.09 15.64 -10.45
C GLY A 242 1.65 16.91 -9.82
N LEU A 243 1.40 17.15 -8.53
CA LEU A 243 1.96 18.29 -7.79
C LEU A 243 3.49 18.21 -7.69
N ALA A 244 4.04 17.04 -7.37
CA ALA A 244 5.48 16.84 -7.30
C ALA A 244 6.16 17.10 -8.66
N LYS A 245 5.51 16.74 -9.77
CA LYS A 245 6.00 17.01 -11.12
C LYS A 245 5.93 18.49 -11.47
N LEU A 246 4.84 19.17 -11.10
CA LEU A 246 4.69 20.63 -11.29
C LEU A 246 5.75 21.42 -10.51
N MET A 247 6.14 20.92 -9.33
CA MET A 247 7.20 21.52 -8.51
C MET A 247 8.62 21.13 -8.93
N GLY A 248 8.77 20.18 -9.87
CA GLY A 248 10.07 19.69 -10.31
C GLY A 248 10.86 18.98 -9.21
N LEU A 249 10.18 18.26 -8.31
CA LEU A 249 10.86 17.59 -7.19
C LEU A 249 11.73 16.43 -7.67
N PRO A 250 12.94 16.25 -7.12
CA PRO A 250 13.70 15.02 -7.28
C PRO A 250 12.92 13.79 -6.79
N GLU A 251 13.15 12.61 -7.38
CA GLU A 251 12.37 11.40 -7.09
C GLU A 251 12.45 10.94 -5.63
N ASP A 252 13.61 11.06 -5.00
CA ASP A 252 13.81 10.74 -3.58
C ASP A 252 13.01 11.68 -2.67
N MET A 253 13.03 12.98 -2.92
CA MET A 253 12.25 13.98 -2.20
C MET A 253 10.74 13.79 -2.42
N ALA A 254 10.32 13.58 -3.66
CA ALA A 254 8.93 13.28 -3.99
C ALA A 254 8.47 11.99 -3.31
N GLY A 255 9.32 10.96 -3.33
CA GLY A 255 9.10 9.70 -2.63
C GLY A 255 8.94 9.91 -1.13
N ALA A 256 9.82 10.68 -0.50
CA ALA A 256 9.73 10.99 0.92
C ALA A 256 8.44 11.73 1.29
N TRP A 257 8.03 12.70 0.46
CA TRP A 257 6.77 13.42 0.64
C TRP A 257 5.56 12.48 0.52
N ILE A 258 5.48 11.70 -0.56
CA ILE A 258 4.42 10.72 -0.82
C ILE A 258 4.33 9.72 0.33
N GLY A 259 5.45 9.14 0.74
CA GLY A 259 5.54 8.13 1.79
C GLY A 259 5.10 8.65 3.16
N GLY A 260 5.44 9.89 3.50
CA GLY A 260 5.07 10.51 4.76
C GLY A 260 3.62 11.00 4.84
N THR A 261 2.96 11.23 3.70
CA THR A 261 1.62 11.85 3.67
C THR A 261 0.48 10.89 3.38
N ILE A 262 0.64 9.92 2.46
CA ILE A 262 -0.50 9.08 2.04
C ILE A 262 -0.77 7.98 3.08
N ASP A 263 -2.00 7.89 3.57
CA ASP A 263 -2.34 7.09 4.75
C ASP A 263 -2.51 5.57 4.52
N THR A 264 -2.15 5.04 3.35
CA THR A 264 -2.15 3.59 3.11
C THR A 264 -0.91 3.16 2.35
N THR A 265 -0.33 2.02 2.73
CA THR A 265 0.87 1.51 2.04
C THR A 265 0.59 1.19 0.57
N GLY A 266 -0.62 0.70 0.25
CA GLY A 266 -1.03 0.46 -1.13
C GLY A 266 -1.08 1.71 -1.99
N ALA A 267 -1.70 2.79 -1.47
CA ALA A 267 -1.73 4.05 -2.18
C ALA A 267 -0.35 4.71 -2.26
N VAL A 268 0.50 4.59 -1.24
CA VAL A 268 1.91 5.03 -1.30
C VAL A 268 2.65 4.32 -2.44
N ALA A 269 2.57 2.99 -2.49
CA ALA A 269 3.22 2.20 -3.53
C ALA A 269 2.68 2.57 -4.92
N ALA A 270 1.37 2.80 -5.04
CA ALA A 270 0.76 3.27 -6.30
C ALA A 270 1.33 4.61 -6.73
N THR A 271 1.32 5.57 -5.83
CA THR A 271 1.75 6.95 -6.11
C THR A 271 3.24 7.03 -6.41
N GLY A 272 4.06 6.28 -5.66
CA GLY A 272 5.49 6.17 -5.91
C GLY A 272 5.77 5.55 -7.27
N ALA A 273 5.10 4.44 -7.61
CA ALA A 273 5.24 3.79 -8.92
C ALA A 273 4.85 4.71 -10.09
N ILE A 274 3.85 5.57 -9.90
CA ILE A 274 3.45 6.59 -10.88
C ILE A 274 4.54 7.62 -11.12
N TYR A 275 5.26 8.00 -10.06
CA TYR A 275 6.25 9.07 -10.12
C TYR A 275 7.60 8.59 -10.66
N GLY A 276 8.06 7.40 -10.23
CA GLY A 276 9.32 6.82 -10.66
C GLY A 276 9.82 5.69 -9.75
N GLU A 277 10.84 4.98 -10.20
CA GLU A 277 11.37 3.81 -9.47
C GLU A 277 12.05 4.22 -8.16
N VAL A 278 12.81 5.32 -8.16
CA VAL A 278 13.46 5.83 -6.95
C VAL A 278 12.39 6.36 -6.00
N ALA A 279 11.38 7.04 -6.52
CA ALA A 279 10.26 7.52 -5.70
C ALA A 279 9.46 6.39 -5.06
N LEU A 280 9.22 5.29 -5.78
CA LEU A 280 8.60 4.07 -5.23
C LEU A 280 9.42 3.47 -4.09
N GLN A 281 10.74 3.37 -4.27
CA GLN A 281 11.63 2.83 -3.24
C GLN A 281 11.65 3.74 -2.01
N THR A 282 11.94 5.03 -2.18
CA THR A 282 12.02 5.99 -1.06
C THR A 282 10.69 6.15 -0.35
N SER A 283 9.58 6.26 -1.07
CA SER A 283 8.23 6.36 -0.46
C SER A 283 7.86 5.13 0.35
N THR A 284 8.21 3.93 -0.15
CA THR A 284 8.02 2.67 0.58
C THR A 284 8.83 2.66 1.86
N ILE A 285 10.11 3.02 1.80
CA ILE A 285 11.03 3.01 2.94
C ILE A 285 10.55 4.01 4.01
N VAL A 286 10.25 5.25 3.61
CA VAL A 286 9.72 6.27 4.52
C VAL A 286 8.42 5.82 5.16
N LYS A 287 7.53 5.18 4.40
CA LYS A 287 6.27 4.65 4.94
C LYS A 287 6.49 3.49 5.90
N PHE A 288 7.48 2.65 5.66
CA PHE A 288 7.84 1.60 6.61
C PHE A 288 8.39 2.18 7.91
N SER A 289 9.25 3.21 7.83
CA SER A 289 9.71 3.95 9.00
C SER A 289 8.54 4.50 9.82
N GLN A 290 7.51 5.04 9.16
CA GLN A 290 6.29 5.49 9.82
C GLN A 290 5.49 4.34 10.45
N ASN A 291 5.40 3.19 9.76
CA ASN A 291 4.73 2.00 10.28
C ASN A 291 5.44 1.40 11.51
N VAL A 292 6.77 1.53 11.64
CA VAL A 292 7.50 1.09 12.84
C VAL A 292 6.99 1.81 14.09
N LEU A 293 6.61 3.09 13.96
CA LEU A 293 6.10 3.91 15.07
C LEU A 293 4.70 3.48 15.54
N LEU A 294 3.96 2.67 14.77
CA LEU A 294 2.61 2.23 15.12
C LEU A 294 2.55 1.52 16.48
N GLY A 295 3.51 0.63 16.75
CA GLY A 295 3.55 -0.10 18.01
C GLY A 295 3.75 0.84 19.21
N VAL A 296 4.64 1.82 19.06
CA VAL A 296 4.93 2.83 20.08
C VAL A 296 3.73 3.78 20.28
N ALA A 297 3.10 4.23 19.20
CA ALA A 297 1.93 5.09 19.26
C ALA A 297 0.75 4.38 19.96
N ALA A 298 0.46 3.12 19.60
CA ALA A 298 -0.59 2.34 20.24
C ALA A 298 -0.34 2.15 21.75
N PHE A 299 0.92 1.92 22.13
CA PHE A 299 1.36 1.85 23.52
C PHE A 299 1.08 3.17 24.28
N LEU A 300 1.47 4.31 23.72
CA LEU A 300 1.26 5.63 24.33
C LEU A 300 -0.23 5.98 24.46
N ILE A 301 -1.03 5.67 23.42
CA ILE A 301 -2.48 5.90 23.43
C ILE A 301 -3.16 5.04 24.51
N SER A 302 -2.75 3.77 24.66
CA SER A 302 -3.24 2.88 25.72
C SER A 302 -3.00 3.48 27.10
N ILE A 303 -1.78 3.99 27.35
CA ILE A 303 -1.44 4.66 28.62
C ILE A 303 -2.32 5.89 28.84
N TYR A 304 -2.38 6.79 27.86
CA TYR A 304 -3.19 8.01 27.94
C TYR A 304 -4.67 7.70 28.23
N TRP A 305 -5.21 6.65 27.60
CA TRP A 305 -6.60 6.24 27.80
C TRP A 305 -6.84 5.66 29.21
N SER A 306 -5.91 4.83 29.69
CA SER A 306 -5.97 4.24 31.03
C SER A 306 -5.91 5.29 32.14
N TYR A 307 -5.16 6.38 31.98
CA TYR A 307 -5.17 7.48 32.96
C TYR A 307 -6.44 8.32 32.89
N SER A 308 -7.14 8.33 31.74
CA SER A 308 -8.36 9.11 31.54
C SER A 308 -9.63 8.41 32.05
N LYS A 309 -9.60 7.10 32.31
CA LYS A 309 -10.71 6.33 32.89
C LYS A 309 -10.19 5.56 34.11
N LYS A 310 -10.79 5.77 35.29
CA LYS A 310 -10.40 5.11 36.56
C LYS A 310 -10.52 3.58 36.56
N GLU A 311 -11.08 2.97 35.52
CA GLU A 311 -11.30 1.52 35.42
C GLU A 311 -10.95 1.00 34.03
N VAL A 312 -9.67 0.68 33.78
CA VAL A 312 -9.30 -0.38 32.82
C VAL A 312 -8.06 -1.11 33.34
N THR A 313 -8.27 -2.17 34.11
CA THR A 313 -7.30 -3.25 34.28
C THR A 313 -7.42 -4.22 33.08
N GLU A 314 -6.28 -4.54 32.44
CA GLU A 314 -5.81 -5.94 32.24
C GLU A 314 -4.85 -6.21 31.06
N GLU A 315 -4.44 -5.22 30.24
CA GLU A 315 -3.24 -5.43 29.42
C GLU A 315 -2.19 -4.37 29.73
N LYS A 316 -1.25 -4.74 30.60
CA LYS A 316 -0.04 -3.95 30.82
C LYS A 316 0.63 -3.72 29.46
N PRO A 317 0.89 -2.46 29.09
CA PRO A 317 1.46 -2.17 27.79
C PRO A 317 2.89 -2.75 27.82
N THR A 318 3.11 -3.80 27.02
CA THR A 318 4.32 -4.63 27.03
C THR A 318 4.95 -4.61 25.64
N LEU A 319 6.24 -4.87 25.51
CA LEU A 319 6.94 -5.06 24.22
C LEU A 319 6.21 -6.02 23.26
N LYS A 320 5.45 -6.98 23.81
CA LYS A 320 4.56 -7.88 23.06
C LYS A 320 3.54 -7.14 22.19
N VAL A 321 2.99 -6.02 22.65
CA VAL A 321 2.02 -5.20 21.88
C VAL A 321 2.70 -4.57 20.68
N ILE A 322 3.92 -4.04 20.85
CA ILE A 322 4.71 -3.46 19.76
C ILE A 322 4.95 -4.52 18.68
N TRP A 323 5.43 -5.70 19.06
CA TRP A 323 5.64 -6.82 18.14
C TRP A 323 4.35 -7.27 17.44
N LEU A 324 3.25 -7.37 18.20
CA LEU A 324 1.96 -7.77 17.65
C LEU A 324 1.45 -6.77 16.61
N ARG A 325 1.74 -5.47 16.76
CA ARG A 325 1.30 -4.42 15.83
C ARG A 325 2.30 -4.12 14.71
N PHE A 326 3.56 -4.51 14.87
CA PHE A 326 4.58 -4.31 13.84
C PHE A 326 4.20 -5.04 12.53
N PRO A 327 4.29 -4.38 11.36
CA PRO A 327 3.96 -5.00 10.07
C PRO A 327 5.02 -6.04 9.66
N LYS A 328 4.68 -7.33 9.69
CA LYS A 328 5.69 -8.40 9.51
C LYS A 328 6.23 -8.48 8.08
N PHE A 329 5.47 -8.01 7.09
CA PHE A 329 5.92 -7.94 5.71
C PHE A 329 7.11 -6.98 5.49
N VAL A 330 7.29 -6.00 6.38
CA VAL A 330 8.48 -5.13 6.38
C VAL A 330 9.73 -5.93 6.69
N LEU A 331 9.66 -6.94 7.57
CA LEU A 331 10.78 -7.85 7.81
C LEU A 331 11.11 -8.66 6.55
N GLY A 332 10.08 -9.11 5.83
CA GLY A 332 10.23 -9.79 4.54
C GLY A 332 10.96 -8.94 3.51
N PHE A 333 10.57 -7.67 3.39
CA PHE A 333 11.24 -6.68 2.54
C PHE A 333 12.71 -6.46 2.93
N VAL A 334 12.99 -6.19 4.21
CA VAL A 334 14.35 -5.90 4.70
C VAL A 334 15.25 -7.11 4.50
N ALA A 335 14.74 -8.31 4.80
CA ALA A 335 15.47 -9.55 4.58
C ALA A 335 15.77 -9.77 3.08
N ALA A 336 14.83 -9.47 2.19
CA ALA A 336 15.04 -9.61 0.75
C ALA A 336 16.15 -8.66 0.26
N SER A 337 16.13 -7.40 0.70
CA SER A 337 17.18 -6.41 0.40
C SER A 337 18.55 -6.85 0.92
N LEU A 338 18.64 -7.34 2.16
CA LEU A 338 19.89 -7.83 2.74
C LEU A 338 20.43 -9.03 1.96
N VAL A 339 19.59 -10.03 1.69
CA VAL A 339 20.00 -11.24 0.97
C VAL A 339 20.46 -10.92 -0.46
N PHE A 340 19.73 -10.08 -1.20
CA PHE A 340 20.12 -9.69 -2.55
C PHE A 340 21.33 -8.76 -2.59
N SER A 341 21.61 -8.02 -1.51
CA SER A 341 22.79 -7.15 -1.44
C SER A 341 24.07 -7.89 -1.04
N PHE A 342 23.98 -8.95 -0.23
CA PHE A 342 25.17 -9.56 0.38
C PHE A 342 25.30 -11.08 0.20
N CYS A 343 24.21 -11.81 -0.02
CA CYS A 343 24.21 -13.27 0.02
C CYS A 343 24.02 -13.92 -1.36
N VAL A 344 23.47 -13.20 -2.33
CA VAL A 344 23.22 -13.71 -3.69
C VAL A 344 24.33 -13.23 -4.62
N ALA A 345 24.88 -14.13 -5.44
CA ALA A 345 25.92 -13.79 -6.41
C ALA A 345 25.42 -12.76 -7.44
N PRO A 346 26.26 -11.79 -7.86
CA PRO A 346 25.85 -10.71 -8.77
C PRO A 346 25.20 -11.19 -10.07
N GLU A 347 25.67 -12.32 -10.62
CA GLU A 347 25.14 -12.91 -11.84
C GLU A 347 23.69 -13.39 -11.64
N VAL A 348 23.42 -14.03 -10.50
CA VAL A 348 22.08 -14.49 -10.13
C VAL A 348 21.14 -13.31 -9.88
N VAL A 349 21.64 -12.23 -9.26
CA VAL A 349 20.86 -10.99 -9.06
C VAL A 349 20.48 -10.37 -10.40
N SER A 350 21.44 -10.22 -11.32
CA SER A 350 21.21 -9.64 -12.66
C SER A 350 20.16 -10.42 -13.45
N ASP A 351 20.18 -11.75 -13.34
CA ASP A 351 19.22 -12.64 -14.00
C ASP A 351 17.83 -12.62 -13.36
N ALA A 352 17.75 -12.57 -12.03
CA ALA A 352 16.48 -12.66 -11.30
C ALA A 352 15.73 -11.33 -11.24
N LYS A 353 16.45 -10.21 -11.13
CA LYS A 353 15.88 -8.88 -10.87
C LYS A 353 14.82 -8.45 -11.92
N PRO A 354 15.01 -8.61 -13.24
CA PRO A 354 14.00 -8.23 -14.23
C PRO A 354 12.69 -9.03 -14.08
N ILE A 355 12.81 -10.32 -13.77
CA ILE A 355 11.67 -11.23 -13.62
C ILE A 355 10.92 -10.93 -12.33
N LEU A 356 11.63 -10.70 -11.23
CA LEU A 356 11.04 -10.30 -9.96
C LEU A 356 10.33 -8.95 -10.07
N LYS A 357 10.92 -7.99 -10.80
CA LYS A 357 10.29 -6.68 -11.09
C LYS A 357 9.00 -6.82 -11.89
N ASN A 358 8.97 -7.71 -12.88
CA ASN A 358 7.77 -8.02 -13.64
C ASN A 358 6.67 -8.63 -12.76
N ILE A 359 7.00 -9.65 -11.96
CA ILE A 359 6.06 -10.28 -11.03
C ILE A 359 5.54 -9.27 -10.00
N GLN A 360 6.43 -8.44 -9.45
CA GLN A 360 6.09 -7.32 -8.57
C GLN A 360 5.10 -6.36 -9.23
N GLY A 361 5.38 -5.92 -10.46
CA GLY A 361 4.52 -5.01 -11.21
C GLY A 361 3.12 -5.60 -11.40
N MET A 362 3.02 -6.90 -11.65
CA MET A 362 1.74 -7.59 -11.76
C MET A 362 0.98 -7.63 -10.44
N TRP A 363 1.65 -7.90 -9.31
CA TRP A 363 1.02 -7.84 -7.98
C TRP A 363 0.51 -6.43 -7.67
N PHE A 364 1.25 -5.39 -8.03
CA PHE A 364 0.80 -4.00 -7.89
C PHE A 364 -0.38 -3.67 -8.80
N ALA A 365 -0.37 -4.10 -10.06
CA ALA A 365 -1.49 -3.89 -10.97
C ALA A 365 -2.77 -4.58 -10.48
N LEU A 366 -2.66 -5.83 -10.00
CA LEU A 366 -3.78 -6.57 -9.37
C LEU A 366 -4.26 -5.88 -8.09
N ALA A 367 -3.33 -5.41 -7.26
CA ALA A 367 -3.64 -4.67 -6.05
C ALA A 367 -4.44 -3.41 -6.36
N PHE A 368 -3.99 -2.59 -7.32
CA PHE A 368 -4.62 -1.29 -7.57
C PHE A 368 -5.94 -1.43 -8.31
N MET A 369 -6.09 -2.44 -9.17
CA MET A 369 -7.40 -2.87 -9.66
C MET A 369 -8.34 -3.21 -8.50
N SER A 370 -7.87 -4.00 -7.53
CA SER A 370 -8.65 -4.36 -6.34
C SER A 370 -9.01 -3.14 -5.49
N ILE A 371 -8.07 -2.20 -5.26
CA ILE A 371 -8.32 -0.93 -4.56
C ILE A 371 -9.41 -0.13 -5.27
N GLY A 372 -9.34 -0.01 -6.60
CA GLY A 372 -10.36 0.69 -7.38
C GLY A 372 -11.73 0.04 -7.25
N LEU A 373 -11.80 -1.29 -7.34
CA LEU A 373 -13.03 -2.07 -7.20
C LEU A 373 -13.63 -2.03 -5.78
N GLU A 374 -12.80 -1.88 -4.74
CA GLU A 374 -13.22 -1.77 -3.34
C GLU A 374 -13.75 -0.37 -2.98
N THR A 375 -13.30 0.66 -3.69
CA THR A 375 -13.60 2.08 -3.39
C THR A 375 -15.02 2.45 -3.78
N ASP A 376 -15.80 2.91 -2.82
CA ASP A 376 -17.18 3.38 -3.01
C ASP A 376 -17.34 4.83 -2.54
N PHE A 377 -17.34 5.78 -3.47
CA PHE A 377 -17.50 7.21 -3.16
C PHE A 377 -18.91 7.55 -2.66
N LYS A 378 -19.92 6.73 -2.96
CA LYS A 378 -21.33 6.99 -2.56
C LYS A 378 -21.54 6.79 -1.07
N SER A 379 -20.63 6.08 -0.40
CA SER A 379 -20.66 5.87 1.06
C SER A 379 -20.16 7.06 1.88
N LEU A 380 -19.83 8.21 1.26
CA LEU A 380 -19.24 9.34 1.95
C LEU A 380 -20.13 10.56 2.12
N ILE A 381 -19.97 11.16 3.31
CA ILE A 381 -20.62 12.37 3.79
C ILE A 381 -22.14 12.18 3.97
N THR A 382 -22.49 11.41 5.00
CA THR A 382 -23.79 11.56 5.66
C THR A 382 -23.78 12.78 6.59
N SER A 383 -24.96 13.38 6.80
CA SER A 383 -25.14 14.55 7.66
C SER A 383 -24.59 14.35 9.09
N GLU A 384 -24.62 13.11 9.58
CA GLU A 384 -24.19 12.72 10.92
C GLU A 384 -22.67 12.85 11.14
N ASN A 385 -21.85 12.63 10.12
CA ASN A 385 -20.39 12.53 10.26
C ASN A 385 -19.59 13.71 9.68
N ARG A 386 -20.29 14.76 9.21
CA ARG A 386 -19.70 15.89 8.49
C ARG A 386 -18.56 16.59 9.23
N ARG A 387 -18.66 16.76 10.56
CA ARG A 387 -17.60 17.39 11.37
C ARG A 387 -16.31 16.56 11.35
N SER A 388 -16.45 15.24 11.50
CA SER A 388 -15.35 14.29 11.45
C SER A 388 -14.68 14.24 10.07
N THR A 389 -15.46 14.33 8.99
CA THR A 389 -14.92 14.46 7.63
C THR A 389 -14.04 15.69 7.50
N TYR A 390 -14.56 16.86 7.90
CA TYR A 390 -13.82 18.13 7.76
C TYR A 390 -12.59 18.20 8.66
N ALA A 391 -12.65 17.65 9.87
CA ALA A 391 -11.48 17.55 10.74
C ALA A 391 -10.39 16.69 10.09
N PHE A 392 -10.74 15.54 9.50
CA PHE A 392 -9.80 14.69 8.79
C PHE A 392 -9.21 15.37 7.55
N LEU A 393 -10.05 15.98 6.71
CA LEU A 393 -9.59 16.68 5.51
C LEU A 393 -8.71 17.89 5.85
N GLY A 394 -9.05 18.64 6.89
CA GLY A 394 -8.22 19.75 7.37
C GLY A 394 -6.88 19.29 7.93
N ALA A 395 -6.88 18.20 8.70
CA ALA A 395 -5.65 17.57 9.17
C ALA A 395 -4.81 16.99 8.03
N GLN A 396 -5.44 16.41 7.00
CA GLN A 396 -4.74 15.85 5.87
C GLN A 396 -4.15 16.94 4.96
N ALA A 397 -4.87 18.05 4.75
CA ALA A 397 -4.31 19.21 4.07
C ALA A 397 -3.10 19.78 4.81
N PHE A 398 -3.17 19.86 6.15
CA PHE A 398 -2.01 20.23 6.97
C PHE A 398 -0.86 19.22 6.84
N ASN A 399 -1.16 17.91 6.88
CA ASN A 399 -0.18 16.84 6.71
C ASN A 399 0.56 16.95 5.36
N VAL A 400 -0.17 17.18 4.27
CA VAL A 400 0.39 17.37 2.92
C VAL A 400 1.41 18.52 2.91
N VAL A 401 1.04 19.69 3.45
CA VAL A 401 1.92 20.87 3.45
C VAL A 401 3.09 20.70 4.40
N PHE A 402 2.84 20.21 5.61
CA PHE A 402 3.88 20.07 6.62
C PHE A 402 4.90 18.99 6.24
N THR A 403 4.44 17.84 5.74
CA THR A 403 5.34 16.76 5.30
C THR A 403 6.17 17.19 4.10
N LEU A 404 5.63 18.01 3.18
CA LEU A 404 6.42 18.58 2.08
C LEU A 404 7.59 19.41 2.62
N LEU A 405 7.34 20.27 3.60
CA LEU A 405 8.38 21.08 4.24
C LEU A 405 9.45 20.20 4.91
N VAL A 406 9.04 19.16 5.63
CA VAL A 406 9.98 18.24 6.28
C VAL A 406 10.78 17.44 5.25
N ALA A 407 10.14 16.94 4.19
CA ALA A 407 10.79 16.23 3.10
C ALA A 407 11.79 17.12 2.37
N TRP A 408 11.45 18.39 2.12
CA TRP A 408 12.34 19.35 1.49
C TRP A 408 13.59 19.62 2.33
N ILE A 409 13.45 19.73 3.65
CA ILE A 409 14.59 19.91 4.57
C ILE A 409 15.47 18.65 4.59
N LEU A 410 14.88 17.47 4.81
CA LEU A 410 15.65 16.24 5.05
C LEU A 410 16.24 15.65 3.76
N PHE A 411 15.47 15.64 2.67
CA PHE A 411 15.88 15.03 1.40
C PHE A 411 16.36 16.05 0.36
N GLY A 412 16.21 17.35 0.61
CA GLY A 412 16.71 18.40 -0.29
C GLY A 412 17.96 19.13 0.19
N LEU A 413 18.11 19.31 1.52
CA LEU A 413 19.24 20.05 2.08
C LEU A 413 20.25 19.18 2.82
N ILE A 414 19.83 18.03 3.34
CA ILE A 414 20.64 17.20 4.25
C ILE A 414 21.12 15.89 3.59
N ALA A 415 20.29 15.28 2.74
CA ALA A 415 20.63 14.10 1.94
C ALA A 415 21.63 14.46 0.84
#